data_AF-A0AAV6X013-F1
#
_entry.id   AF-A0AAV6X013-F1
#
_cell.length_a   1.000
_cell.length_b   1.000
_cell.length_c   1.000
_cell.angle_alpha   90.00
_cell.angle_beta   90.00
_cell.angle_gamma   90.00
#
_symmetry.space_group_name_H-M   'P 1'
#
loop_
_entity.id
_entity.type
_entity.pdbx_description
1 polymer ?
#
loop_
_entity_poly.entity_id
_entity_poly.type
_entity_poly.pdbx_seq_one_letter_code
_entity_poly.pdbx_strand_id
1 'polypeptide(L)'
;MLQRSAVVPHRRGVTAAFFIVFLFFFVVIAESSNNSQAFFISNLDSFMQNSFFNVFFLLSSIGIRYGKYCGVGWTGCPGEKPCDDLDACCKIHDECVEKNGMTNIKCHEKFKRCIKKVHKSGKGGFSKDCPYDTAVPTMAQGMDKAILFSQFGNSLKIEL
;
A
#
# COMPACT_ATOMS: atom_id res chain seq x y z
N MET A 1 4.14 49.63 53.83
CA MET A 1 3.85 50.14 52.47
C MET A 1 2.82 49.22 51.83
N LEU A 2 1.70 49.78 51.38
CA LEU A 2 0.64 49.12 50.61
C LEU A 2 1.16 48.66 49.25
N GLN A 3 0.70 47.52 48.73
CA GLN A 3 0.09 47.43 47.39
C GLN A 3 -0.86 46.23 47.27
N ARG A 4 -1.97 46.47 46.56
CA ARG A 4 -3.13 45.60 46.30
C ARG A 4 -2.95 44.77 45.01
N SER A 5 -3.56 43.58 45.03
CA SER A 5 -4.31 42.86 43.97
C SER A 5 -3.70 42.54 42.60
N ALA A 6 -3.78 41.25 42.21
CA ALA A 6 -4.56 40.79 41.05
C ALA A 6 -4.86 39.28 41.13
N VAL A 7 -6.14 38.91 41.13
CA VAL A 7 -6.64 37.55 40.89
C VAL A 7 -6.80 37.37 39.38
N VAL A 8 -6.27 36.28 38.81
CA VAL A 8 -6.54 35.86 37.42
C VAL A 8 -6.82 34.35 37.42
N PRO A 9 -7.83 33.86 36.67
CA PRO A 9 -8.58 32.67 37.05
C PRO A 9 -7.99 31.35 36.54
N HIS A 10 -8.35 30.32 37.28
CA HIS A 10 -8.25 28.89 37.00
C HIS A 10 -8.76 28.49 35.62
N ARG A 11 -7.89 27.91 34.77
CA ARG A 11 -8.32 27.17 33.56
C ARG A 11 -8.12 25.67 33.77
N ARG A 12 -9.13 25.05 34.36
CA ARG A 12 -9.37 23.60 34.28
C ARG A 12 -9.75 23.23 32.85
N GLY A 13 -9.17 22.13 32.37
CA GLY A 13 -9.81 21.26 31.37
C GLY A 13 -9.17 21.27 29.99
N VAL A 14 -8.40 20.21 29.69
CA VAL A 14 -8.31 19.58 28.35
C VAL A 14 -7.92 18.09 28.45
N THR A 15 -7.34 17.61 29.56
CA THR A 15 -6.68 16.29 29.60
C THR A 15 -7.59 15.07 29.56
N ALA A 16 -8.85 15.13 30.01
CA ALA A 16 -9.70 13.93 30.11
C ALA A 16 -10.36 13.50 28.78
N ALA A 17 -10.60 14.43 27.85
CA ALA A 17 -11.31 14.11 26.60
C ALA A 17 -10.47 13.27 25.63
N PHE A 18 -9.14 13.45 25.64
CA PHE A 18 -8.23 12.70 24.77
C PHE A 18 -8.17 11.21 25.12
N PHE A 19 -8.25 10.85 26.41
CA PHE A 19 -8.20 9.45 26.84
C PHE A 19 -9.46 8.67 26.47
N ILE A 20 -10.63 9.31 26.44
CA ILE A 20 -11.89 8.67 26.07
C ILE A 20 -11.89 8.34 24.58
N VAL A 21 -11.45 9.28 23.72
CA VAL A 21 -11.33 9.04 22.28
C VAL A 21 -10.33 7.92 21.97
N PHE A 22 -9.23 7.84 22.71
CA PHE A 22 -8.22 6.80 22.55
C PHE A 22 -8.78 5.42 22.92
N LEU A 23 -9.51 5.30 24.03
CA LEU A 23 -10.12 4.03 24.46
C LEU A 23 -11.25 3.54 23.55
N PHE A 24 -12.08 4.44 23.01
CA PHE A 24 -13.12 4.06 22.04
C PHE A 24 -12.53 3.53 20.73
N PHE A 25 -11.38 4.05 20.28
CA PHE A 25 -10.69 3.56 19.09
C PHE A 25 -10.20 2.11 19.22
N PHE A 26 -9.74 1.70 20.42
CA PHE A 26 -9.32 0.30 20.64
C PHE A 26 -10.50 -0.66 20.76
N VAL A 27 -11.62 -0.24 21.34
CA VAL A 27 -12.83 -1.08 21.48
C VAL A 27 -13.45 -1.39 20.12
N VAL A 28 -13.47 -0.43 19.18
CA VAL A 28 -14.02 -0.63 17.82
C VAL A 28 -13.17 -1.59 16.98
N ILE A 29 -11.85 -1.65 17.20
CA ILE A 29 -10.98 -2.60 16.48
C ILE A 29 -11.15 -4.02 17.03
N ALA A 30 -11.45 -4.17 18.33
CA ALA A 30 -11.60 -5.49 18.96
C ALA A 30 -12.85 -6.27 18.47
N GLU A 31 -13.90 -5.61 18.01
CA GLU A 31 -15.16 -6.27 17.61
C GLU A 31 -15.31 -6.50 16.08
N SER A 32 -14.41 -6.01 15.24
CA SER A 32 -14.57 -6.10 13.77
C SER A 32 -13.97 -7.37 13.15
N SER A 33 -14.15 -8.50 13.81
CA SER A 33 -14.05 -9.83 13.19
C SER A 33 -15.41 -10.16 12.56
N ASN A 34 -15.67 -9.67 11.34
CA ASN A 34 -16.29 -10.40 10.20
C ASN A 34 -16.97 -9.50 9.15
N ASN A 35 -16.63 -9.80 7.89
CA ASN A 35 -17.38 -9.72 6.62
C ASN A 35 -18.20 -8.47 6.20
N SER A 36 -18.12 -7.32 6.88
CA SER A 36 -18.94 -6.14 6.55
C SER A 36 -18.18 -4.96 5.92
N GLN A 37 -17.01 -5.18 5.31
CA GLN A 37 -16.18 -4.10 4.74
C GLN A 37 -16.80 -3.34 3.55
N ALA A 38 -17.99 -3.74 3.07
CA ALA A 38 -18.67 -3.04 1.98
C ALA A 38 -19.51 -1.81 2.44
N PHE A 39 -19.92 -1.74 3.70
CA PHE A 39 -20.85 -0.68 4.17
C PHE A 39 -20.16 0.65 4.50
N PHE A 40 -18.88 0.62 4.88
CA PHE A 40 -18.12 1.84 5.23
C PHE A 40 -17.64 2.64 4.00
N ILE A 41 -17.69 2.07 2.79
CA ILE A 41 -17.11 2.67 1.58
C ILE A 41 -18.03 3.73 0.96
N SER A 42 -19.36 3.64 1.13
CA SER A 42 -20.30 4.51 0.41
C SER A 42 -20.62 5.85 1.09
N ASN A 43 -20.26 6.04 2.37
CA ASN A 43 -20.67 7.24 3.14
C ASN A 43 -19.49 8.13 3.60
N LEU A 44 -18.29 7.95 3.06
CA LEU A 44 -17.10 8.71 3.48
C LEU A 44 -16.56 9.71 2.44
N ASP A 45 -17.34 10.04 1.40
CA ASP A 45 -16.90 11.00 0.37
C ASP A 45 -16.75 12.44 0.89
N SER A 46 -17.38 12.79 2.02
CA SER A 46 -17.42 14.18 2.50
C SER A 46 -16.44 14.52 3.64
N PHE A 47 -15.66 13.57 4.19
CA PHE A 47 -14.87 13.82 5.41
C PHE A 47 -13.34 13.81 5.24
N MET A 48 -12.77 13.25 4.18
CA MET A 48 -11.31 12.99 4.16
C MET A 48 -10.57 13.64 2.99
N GLN A 49 -10.52 14.97 3.04
CA GLN A 49 -9.58 15.77 2.27
C GLN A 49 -8.23 15.88 3.01
N ASN A 50 -7.61 14.75 3.38
CA ASN A 50 -6.34 14.72 4.10
C ASN A 50 -5.42 13.58 3.65
N SER A 51 -4.10 13.81 3.80
CA SER A 51 -2.94 12.97 3.47
C SER A 51 -3.07 11.50 3.89
N PHE A 52 -3.94 11.19 4.85
CA PHE A 52 -4.22 9.85 5.34
C PHE A 52 -4.88 8.95 4.28
N PHE A 53 -5.77 9.48 3.42
CA PHE A 53 -6.36 8.68 2.32
C PHE A 53 -5.33 8.34 1.24
N ASN A 54 -4.41 9.27 0.92
CA ASN A 54 -3.29 8.99 0.00
C ASN A 54 -2.33 7.96 0.59
N VAL A 55 -2.04 8.05 1.89
CA VAL A 55 -1.23 7.06 2.62
C VAL A 55 -1.95 5.70 2.66
N PHE A 56 -3.25 5.66 2.93
CA PHE A 56 -4.08 4.45 2.92
C PHE A 56 -4.22 3.81 1.53
N PHE A 57 -4.29 4.60 0.46
CA PHE A 57 -4.35 4.11 -0.92
C PHE A 57 -3.00 3.64 -1.47
N LEU A 58 -1.89 4.24 -0.99
CA LEU A 58 -0.54 3.69 -1.18
C LEU A 58 -0.39 2.36 -0.42
N LEU A 59 -0.85 2.29 0.84
CA LEU A 59 -0.81 1.09 1.68
C LEU A 59 -1.72 -0.04 1.18
N SER A 60 -2.89 0.27 0.63
CA SER A 60 -3.81 -0.74 0.09
C SER A 60 -3.32 -1.36 -1.22
N SER A 61 -2.36 -0.74 -1.92
CA SER A 61 -1.63 -1.37 -3.03
C SER A 61 -0.34 -2.08 -2.60
N ILE A 62 0.04 -1.97 -1.33
CA ILE A 62 1.21 -2.65 -0.77
C ILE A 62 0.79 -4.08 -0.42
N GLY A 63 1.36 -5.01 -1.17
CA GLY A 63 1.76 -6.30 -0.59
C GLY A 63 0.94 -7.51 -1.00
N ILE A 64 0.57 -7.65 -2.28
CA ILE A 64 0.35 -9.01 -2.77
C ILE A 64 1.67 -9.77 -2.66
N ARG A 65 1.67 -10.87 -1.90
CA ARG A 65 2.75 -11.84 -1.89
C ARG A 65 2.29 -13.04 -2.70
N TYR A 66 3.01 -13.31 -3.77
CA TYR A 66 2.70 -14.41 -4.68
C TYR A 66 3.98 -15.15 -5.02
N GLY A 67 3.97 -16.46 -4.80
CA GLY A 67 5.14 -17.30 -5.02
C GLY A 67 6.34 -16.83 -4.17
N LYS A 68 7.53 -16.96 -4.75
CA LYS A 68 8.79 -16.63 -4.08
C LYS A 68 9.28 -15.23 -4.41
N TYR A 69 8.82 -14.63 -5.50
CA TYR A 69 9.41 -13.40 -6.06
C TYR A 69 8.42 -12.24 -6.19
N CYS A 70 7.10 -12.47 -6.14
CA CYS A 70 6.18 -11.34 -6.29
C CYS A 70 5.88 -10.68 -4.94
N GLY A 71 6.36 -9.46 -4.76
CA GLY A 71 5.95 -8.57 -3.67
C GLY A 71 6.90 -7.40 -3.48
N VAL A 72 6.41 -6.29 -2.92
CA VAL A 72 7.28 -5.14 -2.65
C VAL A 72 8.28 -5.50 -1.54
N GLY A 73 9.57 -5.42 -1.86
CA GLY A 73 10.65 -5.80 -0.93
C GLY A 73 10.68 -7.30 -0.61
N TRP A 74 10.10 -8.13 -1.47
CA TRP A 74 10.05 -9.58 -1.31
C TRP A 74 10.68 -10.24 -2.54
N THR A 75 11.70 -11.07 -2.34
CA THR A 75 12.36 -11.79 -3.42
C THR A 75 12.85 -13.16 -2.93
N GLY A 76 13.00 -14.10 -3.85
CA GLY A 76 13.44 -15.47 -3.54
C GLY A 76 14.96 -15.58 -3.38
N CYS A 77 15.41 -16.65 -2.73
CA CYS A 77 16.84 -16.92 -2.58
C CYS A 77 17.54 -17.17 -3.94
N PRO A 78 18.85 -16.90 -4.04
CA PRO A 78 19.63 -17.22 -5.24
C PRO A 78 19.51 -18.71 -5.60
N GLY A 79 19.29 -19.01 -6.88
CA GLY A 79 19.16 -20.39 -7.38
C GLY A 79 17.76 -21.00 -7.24
N GLU A 80 16.85 -20.39 -6.49
CA GLU A 80 15.47 -20.86 -6.38
C GLU A 80 14.73 -20.75 -7.73
N LYS A 81 13.91 -21.76 -8.03
CA LYS A 81 13.02 -21.74 -9.19
C LYS A 81 11.70 -21.05 -8.84
N PRO A 82 11.14 -20.23 -9.75
CA PRO A 82 9.83 -19.63 -9.56
C PRO A 82 8.75 -20.71 -9.49
N CYS A 83 7.67 -20.44 -8.74
CA CYS A 83 6.57 -21.36 -8.54
C CYS A 83 5.75 -21.61 -9.81
N ASP A 84 5.61 -20.59 -10.67
CA ASP A 84 4.92 -20.66 -11.96
C ASP A 84 5.38 -19.53 -12.91
N ASP A 85 4.69 -19.40 -14.05
CA ASP A 85 4.98 -18.38 -15.06
C ASP A 85 4.77 -16.94 -14.54
N LEU A 86 3.85 -16.72 -13.60
CA LEU A 86 3.62 -15.41 -12.99
C LEU A 86 4.77 -15.05 -12.03
N ASP A 87 5.16 -15.98 -11.17
CA ASP A 87 6.31 -15.83 -10.26
C ASP A 87 7.63 -15.67 -11.05
N ALA A 88 7.74 -16.29 -12.23
CA ALA A 88 8.86 -16.09 -13.14
C ALA A 88 8.93 -14.64 -13.68
N CYS A 89 7.78 -14.03 -13.98
CA CYS A 89 7.74 -12.61 -14.35
C CYS A 89 8.25 -11.72 -13.21
N CYS A 90 7.91 -12.06 -11.96
CA CYS A 90 8.37 -11.32 -10.78
C CYS A 90 9.87 -11.47 -10.56
N LYS A 91 10.41 -12.68 -10.68
CA LYS A 91 11.86 -12.90 -10.63
C LYS A 91 12.62 -12.03 -11.64
N ILE A 92 12.13 -11.95 -12.88
CA ILE A 92 12.73 -11.10 -13.93
C ILE A 92 12.61 -9.62 -13.58
N HIS A 93 11.53 -9.22 -12.91
CA HIS A 93 11.32 -7.84 -12.46
C HIS A 93 12.28 -7.48 -11.34
N ASP A 94 12.40 -8.32 -10.31
CA ASP A 94 13.34 -8.17 -9.19
C ASP A 94 14.78 -8.00 -9.69
N GLU A 95 15.25 -8.92 -10.54
CA GLU A 95 16.58 -8.84 -11.14
C GLU A 95 16.78 -7.56 -11.97
N CYS A 96 15.70 -7.02 -12.55
CA CYS A 96 15.75 -5.78 -13.33
C CYS A 96 15.89 -4.56 -12.41
N VAL A 97 15.09 -4.47 -11.34
CA VAL A 97 15.12 -3.33 -10.41
C VAL A 97 16.34 -3.35 -9.50
N GLU A 98 16.88 -4.53 -9.19
CA GLU A 98 18.17 -4.66 -8.49
C GLU A 98 19.30 -4.03 -9.30
N LYS A 99 19.32 -4.25 -10.62
CA LYS A 99 20.36 -3.73 -11.51
C LYS A 99 20.17 -2.27 -11.91
N ASN A 100 18.92 -1.83 -12.09
CA ASN A 100 18.61 -0.53 -12.72
C ASN A 100 17.93 0.48 -11.77
N GLY A 101 17.69 0.10 -10.52
CA GLY A 101 17.00 0.89 -9.51
C GLY A 101 15.49 0.61 -9.42
N MET A 102 14.95 0.77 -8.21
CA MET A 102 13.54 0.50 -7.89
C MET A 102 12.55 1.39 -8.65
N THR A 103 12.95 2.59 -9.08
CA THR A 103 12.10 3.53 -9.83
C THR A 103 12.25 3.41 -11.35
N ASN A 104 12.82 2.30 -11.83
CA ASN A 104 13.05 2.13 -13.26
C ASN A 104 11.74 1.79 -14.01
N ILE A 105 11.19 2.77 -14.71
CA ILE A 105 9.94 2.64 -15.49
C ILE A 105 10.02 1.49 -16.52
N LYS A 106 11.18 1.26 -17.15
CA LYS A 106 11.32 0.18 -18.14
C LYS A 106 11.16 -1.20 -17.50
N CYS A 107 11.61 -1.39 -16.26
CA CYS A 107 11.40 -2.63 -15.51
C CYS A 107 9.91 -2.85 -15.23
N HIS A 108 9.19 -1.84 -14.74
CA HIS A 108 7.76 -1.94 -14.45
C HIS A 108 6.92 -2.20 -15.71
N GLU A 109 7.21 -1.53 -16.82
CA GLU A 109 6.52 -1.76 -18.10
C GLU A 109 6.81 -3.15 -18.69
N LYS A 110 8.04 -3.65 -18.56
CA LYS A 110 8.39 -5.02 -18.96
C LYS A 110 7.62 -6.04 -18.13
N PHE A 111 7.52 -5.83 -16.82
CA PHE A 111 6.78 -6.69 -15.91
C PHE A 111 5.28 -6.72 -16.26
N LYS A 112 4.63 -5.56 -16.46
CA LYS A 112 3.24 -5.46 -16.93
C LYS A 112 2.99 -6.26 -18.21
N ARG A 113 3.90 -6.16 -19.20
CA ARG A 113 3.79 -6.95 -20.43
C ARG A 113 3.93 -8.46 -20.19
N CYS A 114 4.79 -8.86 -19.26
CA CYS A 114 5.00 -10.26 -18.90
C CYS A 114 3.73 -10.86 -18.28
N ILE A 115 3.22 -10.26 -17.21
CA ILE A 115 2.04 -10.76 -16.50
C ILE A 115 0.78 -10.75 -17.37
N LYS A 116 0.65 -9.79 -18.30
CA LYS A 116 -0.45 -9.76 -19.28
C LYS A 116 -0.40 -10.95 -20.25
N LYS A 117 0.79 -11.41 -20.63
CA LYS A 117 0.94 -12.61 -21.47
C LYS A 117 0.59 -13.87 -20.69
N VAL A 118 1.04 -13.95 -19.44
CA VAL A 118 0.72 -15.08 -18.54
C VAL A 118 -0.78 -15.17 -18.31
N HIS A 119 -1.45 -14.05 -18.02
CA HIS A 119 -2.90 -14.03 -17.82
C HIS A 119 -3.67 -14.49 -19.06
N LYS A 120 -3.27 -14.03 -20.24
CA LYS A 120 -3.86 -14.45 -21.52
C LYS A 120 -3.63 -15.93 -21.86
N SER A 121 -2.66 -16.59 -21.24
CA SER A 121 -2.39 -18.00 -21.52
C SER A 121 -3.49 -18.94 -21.01
N GLY A 122 -4.36 -18.46 -20.11
CA GLY A 122 -5.44 -19.28 -19.52
C GLY A 122 -4.95 -20.41 -18.61
N LYS A 123 -3.64 -20.49 -18.32
CA LYS A 123 -3.08 -21.47 -17.39
C LYS A 123 -3.54 -21.17 -15.96
N GLY A 124 -3.78 -22.22 -15.19
CA GLY A 124 -3.87 -22.10 -13.73
C GLY A 124 -2.51 -21.75 -13.13
N GLY A 125 -2.50 -20.84 -12.14
CA GLY A 125 -1.32 -20.57 -11.31
C GLY A 125 -1.10 -21.64 -10.26
N PHE A 126 0.01 -21.55 -9.53
CA PHE A 126 0.33 -22.53 -8.48
C PHE A 126 -0.63 -22.46 -7.28
N SER A 127 -1.20 -21.29 -7.00
CA SER A 127 -2.07 -21.03 -5.85
C SER A 127 -3.55 -21.09 -6.24
N LYS A 128 -4.34 -21.81 -5.44
CA LYS A 128 -5.80 -21.82 -5.53
C LYS A 128 -6.44 -20.64 -4.80
N ASP A 129 -5.83 -20.19 -3.72
CA ASP A 129 -6.33 -19.09 -2.89
C ASP A 129 -6.15 -17.74 -3.57
N CYS A 130 -5.14 -17.63 -4.44
CA CYS A 130 -4.88 -16.44 -5.24
C CYS A 130 -4.73 -16.82 -6.72
N PRO A 131 -5.84 -16.92 -7.47
CA PRO A 131 -5.79 -17.24 -8.90
C PRO A 131 -5.23 -16.06 -9.71
N TYR A 132 -4.79 -16.33 -10.94
CA TYR A 132 -4.28 -15.29 -11.85
C TYR A 132 -5.27 -14.15 -12.09
N ASP A 133 -6.58 -14.43 -12.10
CA ASP A 133 -7.62 -13.42 -12.27
C ASP A 133 -7.68 -12.39 -11.13
N THR A 134 -7.13 -12.72 -9.96
CA THR A 134 -6.96 -11.78 -8.86
C THR A 134 -5.53 -11.23 -8.84
N ALA A 135 -4.53 -12.11 -8.92
CA ALA A 135 -3.14 -11.74 -8.78
C ALA A 135 -2.65 -10.76 -9.87
N VAL A 136 -2.95 -11.06 -11.13
CA VAL A 136 -2.42 -10.28 -12.26
C VAL A 136 -3.00 -8.86 -12.30
N PRO A 137 -4.32 -8.63 -12.17
CA PRO A 137 -4.86 -7.27 -12.13
C PRO A 137 -4.32 -6.44 -10.96
N THR A 138 -4.21 -7.04 -9.77
CA THR A 138 -3.63 -6.36 -8.60
C THR A 138 -2.18 -5.96 -8.83
N MET A 139 -1.36 -6.86 -9.39
CA MET A 139 0.03 -6.54 -9.73
C MET A 139 0.14 -5.47 -10.81
N ALA A 140 -0.69 -5.53 -11.85
CA ALA A 140 -0.71 -4.52 -12.92
C ALA A 140 -1.06 -3.13 -12.36
N GLN A 141 -2.08 -3.04 -11.50
CA GLN A 141 -2.46 -1.79 -10.84
C GLN A 141 -1.33 -1.26 -9.94
N GLY A 142 -0.67 -2.14 -9.18
CA GLY A 142 0.49 -1.77 -8.38
C GLY A 142 1.62 -1.17 -9.22
N MET A 143 1.86 -1.72 -10.42
CA MET A 143 2.86 -1.20 -11.34
C MET A 143 2.48 0.14 -11.96
N ASP A 144 1.20 0.37 -12.27
CA ASP A 144 0.74 1.68 -12.76
C ASP A 144 1.02 2.78 -11.73
N LYS A 145 0.78 2.49 -10.45
CA LYS A 145 1.12 3.41 -9.34
C LYS A 145 2.64 3.58 -9.21
N ALA A 146 3.42 2.52 -9.33
CA ALA A 146 4.89 2.58 -9.24
C ALA A 146 5.50 3.42 -10.38
N ILE A 147 4.95 3.32 -11.60
CA ILE A 147 5.37 4.13 -12.74
C ILE A 147 5.01 5.59 -12.52
N LEU A 148 3.77 5.88 -12.09
CA LEU A 148 3.34 7.23 -11.76
C LEU A 148 4.27 7.87 -10.71
N PHE A 149 4.59 7.12 -9.65
CA PHE A 149 5.50 7.58 -8.61
C PHE A 149 6.92 7.82 -9.14
N SER A 150 7.41 6.93 -10.01
CA SER A 150 8.72 7.07 -10.66
C SER A 150 8.80 8.32 -11.54
N GLN A 151 7.73 8.64 -12.28
CA GLN A 151 7.64 9.85 -13.09
C GLN A 151 7.64 11.10 -12.22
N PHE A 152 6.86 11.12 -11.15
CA PHE A 152 6.80 12.24 -10.21
C PHE A 152 8.15 12.51 -9.53
N GLY A 153 8.85 11.44 -9.12
CA GLY A 153 10.19 11.56 -8.55
C GLY A 153 11.23 12.09 -9.54
N ASN A 154 11.10 11.72 -10.83
CA ASN A 154 11.98 12.23 -11.88
C ASN A 154 11.70 13.71 -12.19
N SER A 155 10.43 14.16 -12.20
CA SER A 155 10.12 15.58 -12.37
C SER A 155 10.68 16.43 -11.22
N LEU A 156 10.60 15.94 -9.99
CA LEU A 156 11.08 16.67 -8.81
C LEU A 156 12.62 16.80 -8.77
N LYS A 157 13.35 15.85 -9.39
CA LYS A 157 14.81 15.91 -9.57
C LYS A 157 15.26 16.89 -10.66
N ILE A 158 14.38 17.26 -11.59
CA ILE A 158 14.70 18.23 -12.66
C ILE A 158 14.51 19.67 -12.15
N GLU A 159 13.63 19.84 -11.15
CA GLU A 159 13.30 21.14 -10.54
C GLU A 159 14.23 21.53 -9.36
N LEU A 160 15.19 20.67 -8.98
CA LEU A 160 16.14 20.88 -7.87
C LEU A 160 17.58 20.95 -8.38
#